data_AF-A0A5C5ZQE2-F1
#
_entry.id   AF-A0A5C5ZQE2-F1
#
_cell.length_a   1.000
_cell.length_b   1.000
_cell.length_c   1.000
_cell.angle_alpha   90.00
_cell.angle_beta   90.00
_cell.angle_gamma   90.00
#
_symmetry.space_group_name_H-M   'P 1'
#
loop_
_entity.id
_entity.type
_entity.pdbx_description
1 polymer ?
#
loop_
_entity_poly.entity_id
_entity_poly.type
_entity_poly.pdbx_seq_one_letter_code
_entity_poly.pdbx_strand_id
1 'polypeptide(L)'
;MLFSRTASMSDVLINALGIAAGYLAASRWRTVLISLAPLWRRKWALAAVTLIAWGAAIAMIIALLCMDWETVLTDRSMALKRLNGFWEPPFASLYWLSELEALSNILSKSAMWAALGALPAIAVRLGSTSRTHHRAADVAAILLLSSIGVGVECLQAWLPPHVPSLTDCLLYATGSWVGVTIVRYCWPAGLQPSGDSARFNVGV
;
A
#
# COMPACT_ATOMS: atom_id res chain seq x y z
N MET A 1 4.59 11.62 -34.43
CA MET A 1 5.89 11.92 -33.79
C MET A 1 6.32 10.67 -33.03
N LEU A 2 7.33 9.96 -33.53
CA LEU A 2 7.94 8.81 -32.86
C LEU A 2 8.84 9.34 -31.73
N PHE A 3 8.31 9.43 -30.51
CA PHE A 3 9.16 9.53 -29.32
C PHE A 3 9.56 8.10 -28.91
N SER A 4 10.77 7.73 -29.29
CA SER A 4 11.48 6.59 -28.74
C SER A 4 11.62 6.75 -27.22
N ARG A 5 10.64 6.28 -26.44
CA ARG A 5 10.80 6.02 -25.01
C ARG A 5 11.59 4.72 -24.86
N THR A 6 12.87 4.73 -25.21
CA THR A 6 13.79 3.72 -24.71
C THR A 6 13.80 3.87 -23.20
N ALA A 7 13.38 2.84 -22.46
CA ALA A 7 13.64 2.76 -21.03
C ALA A 7 15.14 3.01 -20.86
N SER A 8 15.49 4.14 -20.26
CA SER A 8 16.88 4.52 -20.13
C SER A 8 17.53 3.45 -19.26
N MET A 9 18.68 2.92 -19.70
CA MET A 9 19.42 1.92 -18.92
C MET A 9 19.72 2.45 -17.49
N SER A 10 19.79 3.78 -17.35
CA SER A 10 19.82 4.51 -16.09
C SER A 10 18.65 4.19 -15.16
N ASP A 11 17.41 4.14 -15.66
CA ASP A 11 16.21 3.88 -14.85
C ASP A 11 16.21 2.45 -14.29
N VAL A 12 16.65 1.49 -15.11
CA VAL A 12 16.79 0.09 -14.69
C VAL A 12 17.85 -0.03 -13.60
N LEU A 13 18.99 0.64 -13.75
CA LEU A 13 20.08 0.63 -12.77
C LEU A 13 19.66 1.32 -11.46
N ILE A 14 18.98 2.47 -11.52
CA ILE A 14 18.49 3.18 -10.33
C ILE A 14 17.49 2.31 -9.56
N ASN A 15 16.55 1.67 -10.24
CA ASN A 15 15.59 0.76 -9.61
C ASN A 15 16.27 -0.47 -8.99
N ALA A 16 17.22 -1.09 -9.69
CA ALA A 16 17.99 -2.23 -9.18
C ALA A 16 18.81 -1.86 -7.93
N LEU A 17 19.45 -0.68 -7.94
CA LEU A 17 20.19 -0.16 -6.79
C LEU A 17 19.26 0.13 -5.61
N GLY A 18 18.07 0.69 -5.85
CA GLY A 18 17.05 0.90 -4.83
C GLY A 18 16.62 -0.40 -4.14
N ILE A 19 16.37 -1.46 -4.94
CA ILE A 19 16.03 -2.79 -4.43
C ILE A 19 17.18 -3.38 -3.60
N ALA A 20 18.41 -3.31 -4.12
CA ALA A 20 19.59 -3.82 -3.42
C ALA A 20 19.84 -3.09 -2.10
N ALA A 21 19.75 -1.76 -2.09
CA ALA A 21 19.89 -0.94 -0.89
C ALA A 21 18.80 -1.25 0.13
N GLY A 22 17.54 -1.39 -0.31
CA GLY A 22 16.42 -1.78 0.54
C GLY A 22 16.61 -3.17 1.16
N TYR A 23 17.06 -4.14 0.38
CA TYR A 23 17.37 -5.49 0.87
C TYR A 23 18.51 -5.48 1.91
N LEU A 24 19.60 -4.78 1.62
CA LEU A 24 20.74 -4.66 2.55
C LEU A 24 20.33 -3.97 3.85
N ALA A 25 19.55 -2.90 3.78
CA ALA A 25 19.04 -2.19 4.95
C ALA A 25 18.12 -3.08 5.79
N ALA A 26 17.17 -3.79 5.15
CA ALA A 26 16.28 -4.73 5.82
C ALA A 26 17.05 -5.90 6.47
N SER A 27 18.07 -6.43 5.78
CA SER A 27 18.89 -7.53 6.30
C SER A 27 19.74 -7.12 7.51
N ARG A 28 20.24 -5.88 7.55
CA ARG A 28 20.97 -5.33 8.70
C ARG A 28 20.06 -5.01 9.88
N TRP A 29 18.86 -4.48 9.63
CA TRP A 29 17.90 -4.17 10.70
C TRP A 29 17.23 -5.40 11.29
N ARG A 30 17.21 -6.54 10.60
CA ARG A 30 16.67 -7.80 11.11
C ARG A 30 17.27 -8.16 12.47
N THR A 31 18.57 -8.06 12.64
CA THR A 31 19.26 -8.43 13.88
C THR A 31 19.00 -7.44 15.02
N VAL A 32 18.91 -6.14 14.70
CA VAL A 32 18.65 -5.07 15.69
C VAL A 32 17.19 -5.07 16.15
N LEU A 33 16.26 -5.30 15.23
CA LEU A 33 14.84 -5.36 15.56
C LEU A 33 14.53 -6.54 16.50
N ILE A 34 15.14 -7.70 16.28
CA ILE A 34 14.92 -8.89 17.11
C ILE A 34 15.36 -8.66 18.57
N SER A 35 16.40 -7.85 18.81
CA SER A 35 16.96 -7.60 20.15
C SER A 35 16.19 -6.58 21.00
N LEU A 36 15.20 -5.88 20.44
CA LEU A 36 14.50 -4.76 21.09
C LEU A 36 13.04 -5.08 21.51
N ALA A 37 12.74 -6.31 21.96
CA ALA A 37 11.35 -6.76 22.10
C ALA A 37 10.92 -7.29 23.48
N PRO A 38 10.44 -6.42 24.40
CA PRO A 38 9.38 -6.77 25.33
C PRO A 38 8.07 -5.97 25.07
N LEU A 39 6.98 -6.42 25.70
CA LEU A 39 5.53 -6.02 25.66
C LEU A 39 5.11 -4.64 25.12
N TRP A 40 5.97 -3.63 25.19
CA TRP A 40 5.84 -2.33 24.53
C TRP A 40 5.51 -2.48 23.03
N ARG A 41 6.13 -3.44 22.32
CA ARG A 41 5.95 -3.72 20.88
C ARG A 41 4.51 -3.95 20.39
N ARG A 42 3.62 -4.46 21.24
CA ARG A 42 2.20 -4.68 20.87
C ARG A 42 1.48 -3.38 20.58
N LYS A 43 1.77 -2.34 21.36
CA LYS A 43 1.21 -1.00 21.18
C LYS A 43 1.78 -0.32 19.93
N TRP A 44 3.04 -0.59 19.59
CA TRP A 44 3.72 0.06 18.47
C TRP A 44 3.41 -0.55 17.11
N ALA A 45 3.11 -1.84 17.05
CA ALA A 45 2.56 -2.45 15.85
C ALA A 45 1.20 -1.84 15.48
N LEU A 46 0.31 -1.70 16.46
CA LEU A 46 -0.95 -0.97 16.32
C LEU A 46 -0.71 0.51 16.01
N ALA A 47 0.28 1.15 16.67
CA ALA A 47 0.69 2.51 16.39
C ALA A 47 1.21 2.68 14.97
N ALA A 48 1.91 1.70 14.40
CA ALA A 48 2.43 1.75 13.04
C ALA A 48 1.33 1.56 11.99
N VAL A 49 0.39 0.63 12.22
CA VAL A 49 -0.81 0.49 11.38
C VAL A 49 -1.62 1.77 11.39
N THR A 50 -1.82 2.36 12.57
CA THR A 50 -2.46 3.68 12.68
C THR A 50 -1.60 4.76 12.03
N LEU A 51 -0.28 4.78 12.20
CA LEU A 51 0.60 5.79 11.58
C LEU A 51 0.57 5.73 10.05
N ILE A 52 0.49 4.54 9.47
CA ILE A 52 0.38 4.34 8.02
C ILE A 52 -1.00 4.75 7.53
N ALA A 53 -2.06 4.37 8.24
CA ALA A 53 -3.41 4.82 7.94
C ALA A 53 -3.53 6.35 8.06
N TRP A 54 -2.93 6.94 9.09
CA TRP A 54 -2.85 8.38 9.30
C TRP A 54 -1.96 9.05 8.26
N GLY A 55 -0.85 8.45 7.85
CA GLY A 55 0.01 8.96 6.79
C GLY A 55 -0.70 8.99 5.44
N ALA A 56 -1.46 7.94 5.12
CA ALA A 56 -2.30 7.90 3.93
C ALA A 56 -3.45 8.92 3.99
N ALA A 57 -4.10 9.06 5.15
CA ALA A 57 -5.12 10.08 5.37
C ALA A 57 -4.55 11.51 5.29
N ILE A 58 -3.36 11.75 5.84
CA ILE A 58 -2.67 13.05 5.80
C ILE A 58 -2.24 13.37 4.37
N ALA A 59 -1.70 12.41 3.62
CA ALA A 59 -1.38 12.60 2.22
C ALA A 59 -2.64 12.92 1.39
N MET A 60 -3.76 12.26 1.67
CA MET A 60 -5.06 12.55 1.08
C MET A 60 -5.55 13.96 1.43
N ILE A 61 -5.41 14.38 2.69
CA ILE A 61 -5.75 15.73 3.15
C ILE A 61 -4.84 16.78 2.49
N ILE A 62 -3.54 16.52 2.35
CA ILE A 62 -2.61 17.44 1.68
C ILE A 62 -2.97 17.56 0.20
N ALA A 63 -3.29 16.45 -0.48
CA ALA A 63 -3.75 16.49 -1.86
C ALA A 63 -5.05 17.29 -2.02
N LEU A 64 -5.98 17.15 -1.06
CA LEU A 64 -7.21 17.96 -0.98
C LEU A 64 -6.91 19.44 -0.70
N LEU A 65 -5.99 19.77 0.20
CA LEU A 65 -5.67 21.15 0.55
C LEU A 65 -4.88 21.87 -0.54
N CYS A 66 -4.10 21.13 -1.34
CA CYS A 66 -3.38 21.66 -2.49
C CYS A 66 -4.25 21.72 -3.76
N MET A 67 -5.51 21.26 -3.71
CA MET A 67 -6.44 21.44 -4.83
C MET A 67 -6.89 22.89 -4.94
N ASP A 68 -6.97 23.36 -6.18
CA ASP A 68 -7.64 24.61 -6.51
C ASP A 68 -9.16 24.45 -6.34
N TRP A 69 -9.62 24.72 -5.12
CA TRP A 69 -11.02 24.57 -4.73
C TRP A 69 -11.98 25.43 -5.56
N GLU A 70 -11.52 26.54 -6.13
CA GLU A 70 -12.34 27.43 -6.95
C GLU A 70 -12.77 26.73 -8.25
N THR A 71 -11.83 26.08 -8.94
CA THR A 71 -12.10 25.27 -10.12
C THR A 71 -12.96 24.03 -9.79
N VAL A 72 -12.71 23.41 -8.65
CA VAL A 72 -13.40 22.18 -8.19
C VAL A 72 -14.86 22.43 -7.84
N LEU A 73 -15.17 23.54 -7.18
CA LEU A 73 -16.52 23.91 -6.78
C LEU A 73 -17.35 24.39 -7.96
N THR A 74 -16.73 25.09 -8.92
CA THR A 74 -17.43 25.67 -10.06
C THR A 74 -17.82 24.62 -11.10
N ASP A 75 -16.99 23.58 -11.28
CA ASP A 75 -17.15 22.62 -12.38
C ASP A 75 -17.62 21.22 -11.94
N ARG A 76 -18.52 21.18 -10.95
CA ARG A 76 -19.13 19.93 -10.44
C ARG A 76 -19.72 19.05 -11.55
N SER A 77 -20.24 19.66 -12.61
CA SER A 77 -20.81 18.95 -13.75
C SER A 77 -19.78 18.09 -14.50
N MET A 78 -18.53 18.56 -14.61
CA MET A 78 -17.44 17.80 -15.22
C MET A 78 -16.99 16.65 -14.34
N ALA A 79 -16.89 16.85 -13.03
CA ALA A 79 -16.55 15.78 -12.08
C ALA A 79 -17.58 14.64 -12.13
N LEU A 80 -18.88 14.95 -12.17
CA LEU A 80 -19.94 13.95 -12.32
C LEU A 80 -19.84 13.18 -13.65
N LYS A 81 -19.50 13.85 -14.75
CA LYS A 81 -19.26 13.19 -16.04
C LYS A 81 -18.09 12.22 -15.96
N ARG A 82 -17.00 12.57 -15.26
CA ARG A 82 -15.83 11.68 -15.07
C ARG A 82 -16.14 10.51 -14.14
N LEU A 83 -16.93 10.74 -13.08
CA LEU A 83 -17.41 9.68 -12.19
C LEU A 83 -18.31 8.68 -12.93
N ASN A 84 -19.03 9.09 -13.97
CA ASN A 84 -19.76 8.12 -14.81
C ASN A 84 -18.81 7.16 -15.55
N GLY A 85 -17.59 7.61 -15.90
CA GLY A 85 -16.54 6.77 -16.46
C GLY A 85 -15.94 5.76 -15.48
N PHE A 86 -16.18 5.92 -14.17
CA PHE A 86 -15.71 4.96 -13.16
C PHE A 86 -16.21 3.54 -13.40
N TRP A 87 -17.44 3.41 -13.92
CA TRP A 87 -18.11 2.14 -14.18
C TRP A 87 -17.81 1.55 -15.56
N GLU A 88 -16.85 2.12 -16.29
CA GLU A 88 -16.36 1.47 -17.50
C GLU A 88 -15.89 0.04 -17.19
N PRO A 89 -16.02 -0.90 -18.15
CA PRO A 89 -15.56 -2.26 -17.96
C PRO A 89 -14.10 -2.28 -17.45
N PRO A 90 -13.77 -3.17 -16.50
CA PRO A 90 -12.41 -3.24 -15.98
C PRO A 90 -11.43 -3.48 -17.14
N PHE A 91 -10.27 -2.83 -17.05
CA PHE A 91 -9.20 -2.82 -18.05
C PHE A 91 -9.47 -2.04 -19.34
N ALA A 92 -10.66 -1.44 -19.53
CA ALA A 92 -10.94 -0.62 -20.71
C ALA A 92 -9.99 0.58 -20.86
N SER A 93 -9.62 1.21 -19.75
CA SER A 93 -8.68 2.35 -19.74
C SER A 93 -7.27 1.97 -20.18
N LEU A 94 -6.86 0.70 -20.02
CA LEU A 94 -5.54 0.22 -20.44
C LEU A 94 -5.44 0.04 -21.96
N TYR A 95 -6.57 -0.11 -22.66
CA TYR A 95 -6.60 -0.32 -24.10
C TYR A 95 -6.11 0.91 -24.89
N TRP A 96 -6.25 2.10 -24.29
CA TRP A 96 -5.82 3.37 -24.90
C TRP A 96 -4.34 3.67 -24.68
N LEU A 97 -3.65 2.87 -23.85
CA LEU A 97 -2.23 2.99 -23.58
C LEU A 97 -1.43 2.05 -24.48
N SER A 98 -0.16 2.35 -24.71
CA SER A 98 0.75 1.36 -25.30
C SER A 98 0.92 0.18 -24.34
N GLU A 99 1.12 -1.04 -24.86
CA GLU A 99 1.20 -2.26 -24.04
C GLU A 99 2.25 -2.16 -22.91
N LEU A 100 3.41 -1.57 -23.21
CA LEU A 100 4.49 -1.35 -22.23
C LEU A 100 4.11 -0.32 -21.16
N GLU A 101 3.36 0.73 -21.53
CA GLU A 101 2.90 1.75 -20.60
C GLU A 101 1.79 1.23 -19.70
N ALA A 102 0.85 0.46 -20.26
CA ALA A 102 -0.17 -0.26 -19.50
C ALA A 102 0.47 -1.22 -18.49
N LEU A 103 1.44 -2.04 -18.92
CA LEU A 103 2.14 -2.98 -18.04
C LEU A 103 2.92 -2.25 -16.94
N SER A 104 3.67 -1.21 -17.29
CA SER A 104 4.43 -0.41 -16.31
C SER A 104 3.50 0.24 -15.28
N ASN A 105 2.35 0.75 -15.71
CA ASN A 105 1.34 1.35 -14.83
C ASN A 105 0.73 0.32 -13.87
N ILE A 106 0.34 -0.85 -14.39
CA ILE A 106 -0.16 -1.97 -13.59
C ILE A 106 0.86 -2.41 -12.54
N LEU A 107 2.11 -2.64 -12.96
CA LEU A 107 3.17 -3.11 -12.08
C LEU A 107 3.50 -2.08 -11.01
N SER A 108 3.63 -0.80 -11.37
CA SER A 108 3.97 0.27 -10.43
C SER A 108 2.89 0.46 -9.37
N LYS A 109 1.61 0.54 -9.78
CA LYS A 109 0.48 0.64 -8.85
C LYS A 109 0.39 -0.59 -7.97
N SER A 110 0.43 -1.79 -8.55
CA SER A 110 0.33 -3.04 -7.79
C SER A 110 1.48 -3.20 -6.80
N ALA A 111 2.71 -2.87 -7.19
CA ALA A 111 3.88 -2.97 -6.32
C ALA A 111 3.82 -1.98 -5.14
N MET A 112 3.41 -0.73 -5.38
CA MET A 112 3.23 0.25 -4.33
C MET A 112 2.19 -0.22 -3.30
N TRP A 113 1.04 -0.71 -3.77
CA TRP A 113 -0.02 -1.20 -2.87
C TRP A 113 0.35 -2.52 -2.20
N ALA A 114 1.16 -3.37 -2.83
CA ALA A 114 1.74 -4.54 -2.18
C ALA A 114 2.69 -4.16 -1.04
N ALA A 115 3.53 -3.15 -1.23
CA ALA A 115 4.36 -2.63 -0.14
C ALA A 115 3.48 -2.11 1.01
N LEU A 116 2.43 -1.34 0.71
CA LEU A 116 1.49 -0.84 1.72
C LEU A 116 0.74 -1.96 2.44
N GLY A 117 0.31 -3.02 1.74
CA GLY A 117 -0.35 -4.18 2.34
C GLY A 117 0.59 -5.04 3.19
N ALA A 118 1.87 -5.12 2.85
CA ALA A 118 2.86 -5.86 3.63
C ALA A 118 3.10 -5.24 5.02
N LEU A 119 3.11 -3.91 5.13
CA LEU A 119 3.39 -3.21 6.40
C LEU A 119 2.47 -3.60 7.56
N PRO A 120 1.13 -3.54 7.45
CA PRO A 120 0.23 -3.96 8.52
C PRO A 120 0.33 -5.47 8.81
N ALA A 121 0.53 -6.29 7.77
CA ALA A 121 0.73 -7.73 7.95
C ALA A 121 1.99 -8.05 8.78
N ILE A 122 3.09 -7.30 8.56
CA ILE A 122 4.33 -7.39 9.35
C ILE A 122 4.07 -6.93 10.77
N ALA A 123 3.44 -5.76 10.95
CA ALA A 123 3.16 -5.19 12.27
C ALA A 123 2.35 -6.15 13.14
N VAL A 124 1.28 -6.72 12.58
CA VAL A 124 0.41 -7.68 13.27
C VAL A 124 1.17 -8.94 13.69
N ARG A 125 2.05 -9.46 12.83
CA ARG A 125 2.85 -10.67 13.15
C ARG A 125 3.93 -10.40 14.19
N LEU A 126 4.45 -9.17 14.25
CA LEU A 126 5.33 -8.75 15.34
C LEU A 126 4.59 -8.56 16.67
N GLY A 127 3.29 -8.25 16.64
CA GLY A 127 2.48 -7.93 17.82
C GLY A 127 1.55 -9.04 18.31
N SER A 128 1.41 -10.15 17.60
CA SER A 128 0.50 -11.23 17.99
C SER A 128 1.04 -12.59 17.55
N THR A 129 0.77 -13.62 18.35
CA THR A 129 1.04 -15.02 18.00
C THR A 129 -0.20 -15.75 17.49
N SER A 130 -1.38 -15.15 17.65
CA SER A 130 -2.65 -15.81 17.35
C SER A 130 -3.00 -15.72 15.86
N ARG A 131 -3.15 -16.90 15.23
CA ARG A 131 -3.52 -17.04 13.81
C ARG A 131 -4.85 -16.36 13.47
N THR A 132 -5.82 -16.39 14.39
CA THR A 132 -7.13 -15.75 14.19
C THR A 132 -6.98 -14.24 14.13
N HIS A 133 -6.20 -13.65 15.04
CA HIS A 133 -5.90 -12.22 15.00
C HIS A 133 -5.14 -11.81 13.74
N HIS A 134 -4.22 -12.65 13.25
CA HIS A 134 -3.52 -12.40 11.99
C HIS A 134 -4.49 -12.31 10.83
N ARG A 135 -5.38 -13.31 10.68
CA ARG A 135 -6.36 -13.33 9.58
C ARG A 135 -7.31 -12.14 9.66
N ALA A 136 -7.84 -11.84 10.83
CA ALA A 136 -8.77 -10.72 11.01
C ALA A 136 -8.10 -9.38 10.66
N ALA A 137 -6.86 -9.16 11.11
CA ALA A 137 -6.15 -7.93 10.82
C ALA A 137 -5.67 -7.85 9.35
N ASP A 138 -5.27 -8.96 8.74
CA ASP A 138 -4.93 -9.05 7.32
C ASP A 138 -6.15 -8.64 6.46
N VAL A 139 -7.35 -9.17 6.77
CA VAL A 139 -8.61 -8.79 6.08
C VAL A 139 -8.94 -7.32 6.32
N ALA A 140 -8.86 -6.85 7.56
CA ALA A 140 -9.15 -5.45 7.90
C ALA A 140 -8.19 -4.49 7.18
N ALA A 141 -6.91 -4.84 7.06
CA ALA A 141 -5.92 -4.05 6.35
C ALA A 141 -6.22 -3.96 4.85
N ILE A 142 -6.57 -5.08 4.20
CA ILE A 142 -6.94 -5.10 2.78
C ILE A 142 -8.18 -4.24 2.55
N LEU A 143 -9.22 -4.38 3.37
CA LEU A 143 -10.45 -3.58 3.25
C LEU A 143 -10.18 -2.09 3.46
N LEU A 144 -9.41 -1.73 4.47
CA LEU A 144 -9.03 -0.34 4.74
C LEU A 144 -8.25 0.26 3.57
N LEU A 145 -7.20 -0.43 3.10
CA LEU A 145 -6.37 0.04 1.99
C LEU A 145 -7.17 0.15 0.68
N SER A 146 -8.01 -0.84 0.38
CA SER A 146 -8.91 -0.79 -0.78
C SER A 146 -9.87 0.39 -0.70
N SER A 147 -10.43 0.67 0.50
CA SER A 147 -11.34 1.79 0.71
C SER A 147 -10.63 3.14 0.55
N ILE A 148 -9.39 3.26 1.04
CA ILE A 148 -8.55 4.44 0.80
C ILE A 148 -8.30 4.60 -0.70
N GLY A 149 -7.95 3.53 -1.41
CA GLY A 149 -7.71 3.55 -2.85
C GLY A 149 -8.94 4.02 -3.65
N VAL A 150 -10.13 3.51 -3.32
CA VAL A 150 -11.40 3.99 -3.91
C VAL A 150 -11.62 5.47 -3.59
N GLY A 151 -11.38 5.90 -2.35
CA GLY A 151 -11.47 7.30 -1.96
C GLY A 151 -10.54 8.19 -2.79
N VAL A 152 -9.31 7.76 -3.02
CA VAL A 152 -8.32 8.47 -3.86
C VAL A 152 -8.81 8.58 -5.30
N GLU A 153 -9.29 7.51 -5.92
CA GLU A 153 -9.86 7.57 -7.29
C GLU A 153 -11.05 8.52 -7.35
N CYS A 154 -12.00 8.41 -6.43
CA CYS A 154 -13.15 9.31 -6.36
C CYS A 154 -12.69 10.76 -6.30
N LEU A 155 -11.74 11.10 -5.41
CA LEU A 155 -11.20 12.46 -5.29
C LEU A 155 -10.49 12.93 -6.57
N GLN A 156 -9.78 12.05 -7.27
CA GLN A 156 -9.14 12.36 -8.54
C GLN A 156 -10.12 12.73 -9.66
N ALA A 157 -11.41 12.38 -9.55
CA ALA A 157 -12.42 12.83 -10.52
C ALA A 157 -12.50 14.36 -10.64
N TRP A 158 -12.18 15.07 -9.54
CA TRP A 158 -12.14 16.53 -9.49
C TRP A 158 -10.80 17.13 -9.97
N LEU A 159 -9.81 16.30 -10.35
CA LEU A 159 -8.48 16.71 -10.79
C LEU A 159 -8.28 16.43 -12.30
N PRO A 160 -8.54 17.39 -13.20
CA PRO A 160 -8.18 17.23 -14.60
C PRO A 160 -6.68 16.93 -14.77
N PRO A 161 -6.26 16.04 -15.69
CA PRO A 161 -7.05 15.29 -16.66
C PRO A 161 -7.49 13.88 -16.16
N HIS A 162 -7.41 13.58 -14.87
CA HIS A 162 -7.62 12.21 -14.38
C HIS A 162 -9.08 11.77 -14.51
N VAL A 163 -9.26 10.54 -15.00
CA VAL A 163 -10.55 9.86 -15.05
C VAL A 163 -10.47 8.68 -14.09
N PRO A 164 -11.33 8.65 -13.06
CA PRO A 164 -11.29 7.59 -12.06
C PRO A 164 -11.65 6.26 -12.71
N SER A 165 -10.99 5.17 -12.33
CA SER A 165 -11.20 3.87 -12.96
C SER A 165 -11.40 2.74 -11.94
N LEU A 166 -12.41 1.91 -12.17
CA LEU A 166 -12.57 0.65 -11.43
C LEU A 166 -11.33 -0.25 -11.55
N THR A 167 -10.61 -0.19 -12.66
CA THR A 167 -9.35 -0.93 -12.88
C THR A 167 -8.33 -0.59 -11.80
N ASP A 168 -8.17 0.69 -11.49
CA ASP A 168 -7.18 1.13 -10.51
C ASP A 168 -7.58 0.70 -9.09
N CYS A 169 -8.86 0.78 -8.76
CA CYS A 169 -9.38 0.24 -7.49
C CYS A 169 -9.08 -1.27 -7.34
N LEU A 170 -9.24 -2.05 -8.42
CA LEU A 170 -8.90 -3.48 -8.42
C LEU A 170 -7.39 -3.69 -8.25
N LEU A 171 -6.55 -2.88 -8.89
CA LEU A 171 -5.09 -2.93 -8.72
C LEU A 171 -4.67 -2.60 -7.28
N TYR A 172 -5.35 -1.66 -6.62
CA TYR A 172 -5.07 -1.32 -5.23
C TYR A 172 -5.43 -2.45 -4.27
N ALA A 173 -6.60 -3.06 -4.47
CA ALA A 173 -7.07 -4.20 -3.68
C ALA A 173 -6.18 -5.44 -3.89
N THR A 174 -5.89 -5.79 -5.14
CA THR A 174 -5.04 -6.94 -5.51
C THR A 174 -3.60 -6.74 -5.07
N GLY A 175 -3.02 -5.55 -5.28
CA GLY A 175 -1.71 -5.19 -4.76
C GLY A 175 -1.63 -5.36 -3.25
N SER A 176 -2.56 -4.75 -2.50
CA SER A 176 -2.62 -4.89 -1.04
C SER A 176 -2.72 -6.35 -0.60
N TRP A 177 -3.54 -7.15 -1.26
CA TRP A 177 -3.68 -8.59 -0.99
C TRP A 177 -2.39 -9.36 -1.27
N VAL A 178 -1.70 -9.09 -2.38
CA VAL A 178 -0.39 -9.68 -2.71
C VAL A 178 0.63 -9.36 -1.62
N GLY A 179 0.69 -8.11 -1.16
CA GLY A 179 1.57 -7.67 -0.08
C GLY A 179 1.38 -8.46 1.21
N VAL A 180 0.13 -8.55 1.67
CA VAL A 180 -0.24 -9.35 2.86
C VAL A 180 0.12 -10.82 2.66
N THR A 181 -0.12 -11.35 1.47
CA THR A 181 0.12 -12.76 1.13
C THR A 181 1.61 -13.11 1.12
N ILE A 182 2.45 -12.24 0.54
CA ILE A 182 3.92 -12.38 0.59
C ILE A 182 4.38 -12.45 2.04
N VAL A 183 3.93 -11.54 2.90
CA VAL A 183 4.29 -11.57 4.32
C VAL A 183 3.80 -12.85 4.97
N ARG A 184 2.57 -13.30 4.70
CA ARG A 184 2.02 -14.53 5.27
C ARG A 184 2.85 -15.77 4.95
N TYR A 185 3.33 -15.92 3.72
CA TYR A 185 4.09 -17.10 3.29
C TYR A 185 5.58 -16.99 3.58
N CYS A 186 6.15 -15.80 3.49
CA CYS A 186 7.57 -15.56 3.75
C CYS A 186 7.89 -15.31 5.23
N TRP A 187 6.89 -15.20 6.12
CA TRP A 187 7.13 -14.99 7.54
C TRP A 187 7.84 -16.22 8.15
N PRO A 188 9.08 -16.09 8.65
CA PRO A 188 9.80 -17.21 9.22
C PRO A 188 9.07 -17.75 10.46
N ALA A 189 8.83 -19.06 10.48
CA ALA A 189 8.22 -19.73 11.64
C ALA A 189 9.01 -19.49 12.95
N GLY A 190 10.34 -19.32 12.85
CA GLY A 190 11.22 -19.05 13.99
C GLY A 190 11.18 -17.63 14.57
N LEU A 191 10.44 -16.69 13.97
CA LEU A 191 10.26 -15.33 14.52
C LEU A 191 8.99 -15.19 15.37
N GLN A 192 8.25 -16.27 15.61
CA GLN A 192 7.11 -16.22 16.52
C GLN A 192 7.62 -16.10 17.97
N PRO A 193 7.21 -15.07 18.72
CA PRO A 193 7.61 -14.94 20.11
C PRO A 193 7.12 -16.16 20.88
N SER A 194 8.06 -16.92 21.45
CA SER A 194 7.77 -18.08 22.28
C SER A 194 6.96 -17.62 23.49
N GLY A 195 5.76 -18.20 23.66
CA GLY A 195 4.82 -17.84 24.73
C GLY A 195 5.35 -18.06 26.15
N ASP A 196 6.55 -18.65 26.30
CA ASP A 196 7.18 -18.94 27.58
C ASP A 196 7.70 -17.70 28.32
N SER A 197 7.93 -16.59 27.62
CA SER A 197 8.39 -15.33 28.22
C SER A 197 7.32 -14.60 29.04
N ALA A 198 6.04 -14.98 28.95
CA ALA A 198 4.95 -14.38 29.72
C ALA A 198 4.73 -15.02 31.11
N ARG A 199 5.43 -16.10 31.45
CA ARG A 199 5.27 -16.81 32.74
C ARG A 199 6.22 -16.36 33.85
N PHE A 200 7.16 -15.44 33.59
CA PHE A 200 8.24 -15.11 34.52
C PHE A 200 8.00 -13.93 35.47
N ASN A 201 6.78 -13.42 35.63
CA ASN A 201 6.57 -12.26 36.52
C ASN A 201 5.19 -12.19 37.20
N VAL A 202 4.90 -13.17 38.08
CA VAL A 202 3.83 -13.05 39.09
C VAL A 202 4.28 -13.67 40.42
N GLY A 203 5.46 -13.26 40.89
CA GLY A 203 6.03 -13.73 42.15
C GLY A 203 6.77 -12.63 42.89
N VAL A 204 6.05 -11.57 43.27
CA VAL A 204 6.36 -10.71 44.42
C VAL A 204 5.03 -10.28 45.04
#